data_AF-A0A2N4YVR4-F1
#
_entry.id   AF-A0A2N4YVR4-F1
#
_cell.length_a   1.000
_cell.length_b   1.000
_cell.length_c   1.000
_cell.angle_alpha   90.00
_cell.angle_beta   90.00
_cell.angle_gamma   90.00
#
_symmetry.space_group_name_H-M   'P 1'
#
loop_
_entity.id
_entity.type
_entity.pdbx_description
1 polymer ?
#
loop_
_entity_poly.entity_id
_entity_poly.type
_entity_poly.pdbx_seq_one_letter_code
_entity_poly.pdbx_strand_id
1 'polypeptide(L)'
;DMGRANFNPAALPALVNLPEAVNYPLPLADETLSVVLVSMGNPHCVVLVDKLDLAQVHRLGPQIENHSLFPKRTNVQFVEVIDRHTLKIGIWERGAGFTMASGSSSCAAASAMRRLGKVDDRVDVNMPGGQLHITFDADFQVRMRGPVHKIASLTLDKDCFVGGSAIFTGAA
;
A
#
# COMPACT_ATOMS: atom_id res chain seq x y z
N ASP A 1 -6.27 -4.68 -14.82
CA ASP A 1 -4.99 -4.00 -15.12
C ASP A 1 -4.77 -2.97 -14.03
N MET A 2 -3.56 -2.84 -13.50
CA MET A 2 -3.22 -1.90 -12.43
C MET A 2 -2.36 -0.73 -12.93
N GLY A 3 -2.01 -0.70 -14.22
CA GLY A 3 -1.14 0.32 -14.79
C GLY A 3 0.35 0.00 -14.64
N ARG A 4 1.19 0.96 -15.01
CA ARG A 4 2.64 0.85 -14.98
C ARG A 4 3.20 1.37 -13.65
N ALA A 5 4.03 0.58 -12.99
CA ALA A 5 4.76 1.04 -11.81
C ALA A 5 5.76 2.13 -12.18
N ASN A 6 5.73 3.26 -11.47
CA ASN A 6 6.61 4.39 -11.73
C ASN A 6 7.47 4.72 -10.50
N PHE A 7 8.79 4.65 -10.65
CA PHE A 7 9.77 4.86 -9.58
C PHE A 7 10.27 6.31 -9.51
N ASN A 8 9.82 7.18 -10.42
CA ASN A 8 10.18 8.58 -10.41
C ASN A 8 9.51 9.30 -9.22
N PRO A 9 10.29 9.89 -8.29
CA PRO A 9 9.77 10.58 -7.13
C PRO A 9 8.90 11.80 -7.42
N ALA A 10 8.85 12.33 -8.66
CA ALA A 10 7.94 13.39 -9.07
C ALA A 10 6.56 12.87 -9.49
N ALA A 11 6.44 11.58 -9.87
CA ALA A 11 5.15 10.90 -10.09
C ALA A 11 4.45 10.57 -8.76
N LEU A 12 5.21 10.70 -7.69
CA LEU A 12 4.83 10.71 -6.30
C LEU A 12 4.92 12.18 -5.90
N PRO A 13 4.06 12.76 -5.08
CA PRO A 13 4.30 14.11 -4.58
C PRO A 13 5.39 14.10 -3.49
N ALA A 14 6.54 13.46 -3.73
CA ALA A 14 7.65 13.32 -2.78
C ALA A 14 8.74 14.37 -3.05
N LEU A 15 9.35 14.91 -2.00
CA LEU A 15 10.39 15.94 -2.08
C LEU A 15 11.78 15.35 -2.32
N VAL A 16 11.92 14.51 -3.35
CA VAL A 16 13.20 13.89 -3.77
C VAL A 16 13.55 14.36 -5.18
N ASN A 17 14.74 14.90 -5.37
CA ASN A 17 15.23 15.35 -6.68
C ASN A 17 16.18 14.31 -7.30
N LEU A 18 15.66 13.12 -7.59
CA LEU A 18 16.38 12.01 -8.23
C LEU A 18 15.50 11.43 -9.36
N PRO A 19 16.08 10.81 -10.40
CA PRO A 19 15.29 10.17 -11.45
C PRO A 19 14.48 8.98 -10.94
N GLU A 20 15.02 8.25 -9.94
CA GLU A 20 14.35 7.18 -9.22
C GLU A 20 14.77 7.20 -7.74
N ALA A 21 13.87 6.80 -6.85
CA ALA A 21 14.16 6.59 -5.43
C ALA A 21 14.12 5.10 -5.08
N VAL A 22 15.15 4.37 -5.49
CA VAL A 22 15.39 2.96 -5.16
C VAL A 22 16.55 2.87 -4.17
N ASN A 23 16.35 2.16 -3.05
CA ASN A 23 17.27 2.16 -1.90
C ASN A 23 17.55 3.58 -1.35
N TYR A 24 16.51 4.42 -1.32
CA TYR A 24 16.63 5.77 -0.81
C TYR A 24 16.70 5.75 0.72
N PRO A 25 17.67 6.42 1.36
CA PRO A 25 17.74 6.51 2.82
C PRO A 25 16.67 7.46 3.34
N LEU A 26 15.70 6.93 4.09
CA LEU A 26 14.66 7.68 4.77
C LEU A 26 15.02 7.81 6.27
N PRO A 27 15.54 8.96 6.72
CA PRO A 27 15.81 9.18 8.13
C PRO A 27 14.49 9.32 8.90
N LEU A 28 14.33 8.52 9.95
CA LEU A 28 13.27 8.65 10.95
C LEU A 28 13.89 9.14 12.26
N ALA A 29 13.09 9.22 13.33
CA ALA A 29 13.56 9.72 14.63
C ALA A 29 14.72 8.88 15.20
N ASP A 30 14.57 7.55 15.18
CA ASP A 30 15.49 6.62 15.85
C ASP A 30 16.33 5.78 14.89
N GLU A 31 15.98 5.76 13.60
CA GLU A 31 16.60 4.87 12.61
C GLU A 31 16.53 5.45 11.20
N THR A 32 17.41 4.99 10.31
CA THR A 32 17.31 5.27 8.87
C THR A 32 16.92 4.00 8.14
N LEU A 33 15.83 4.06 7.38
CA LEU A 33 15.35 2.93 6.59
C LEU A 33 15.76 3.09 5.13
N SER A 34 16.13 1.99 4.47
CA SER A 34 16.26 1.96 3.02
C SER A 34 14.90 1.70 2.39
N VAL A 35 14.41 2.65 1.58
CA VAL A 35 13.06 2.59 1.00
C VAL A 35 13.09 2.61 -0.52
N VAL A 36 12.01 2.08 -1.12
CA VAL A 36 11.72 2.22 -2.54
C VAL A 36 10.42 2.98 -2.69
N LEU A 37 10.45 4.09 -3.44
CA LEU A 37 9.24 4.84 -3.73
C LEU A 37 8.63 4.38 -5.06
N VAL A 38 7.33 4.10 -5.05
CA VAL A 38 6.61 3.57 -6.23
C VAL A 38 5.24 4.21 -6.36
N SER A 39 4.92 4.73 -7.53
CA SER A 39 3.58 5.21 -7.85
C SER A 39 2.83 4.15 -8.62
N MET A 40 1.64 3.79 -8.14
CA MET A 40 0.64 2.98 -8.85
C MET A 40 -0.54 3.85 -9.32
N GLY A 41 -0.32 5.16 -9.47
CA GLY A 41 -1.36 6.20 -9.58
C GLY A 41 -1.64 6.93 -8.26
N ASN A 42 -1.16 6.35 -7.15
CA ASN A 42 -1.12 6.90 -5.80
C ASN A 42 0.25 6.59 -5.17
N PRO A 43 0.69 7.33 -4.12
CA PRO A 43 2.04 7.21 -3.59
C PRO A 43 2.23 6.02 -2.65
N HIS A 44 3.31 5.27 -2.85
CA HIS A 44 3.75 4.18 -1.98
C HIS A 44 5.23 4.35 -1.58
N CYS A 45 5.50 4.06 -0.31
CA CYS A 45 6.83 3.94 0.29
C CYS A 45 7.00 2.51 0.78
N VAL A 46 7.87 1.75 0.12
CA VAL A 46 8.07 0.32 0.37
C VAL A 46 9.37 0.11 1.13
N VAL A 47 9.30 -0.60 2.25
CA VAL A 47 10.42 -0.93 3.12
C VAL A 47 10.68 -2.43 3.05
N LEU A 48 11.90 -2.83 2.65
CA LEU A 48 12.34 -4.23 2.73
C LEU A 48 12.75 -4.54 4.17
N VAL A 49 12.25 -5.64 4.73
CA VAL A 49 12.61 -6.13 6.06
C VAL A 49 13.01 -7.60 6.00
N ASP A 50 13.87 -8.03 6.92
CA ASP A 50 14.31 -9.43 7.00
C ASP A 50 13.17 -10.36 7.47
N LYS A 51 12.34 -9.87 8.39
CA LYS A 51 11.17 -10.58 8.90
C LYS A 51 10.03 -9.59 9.16
N LEU A 52 8.83 -9.93 8.70
CA LEU A 52 7.68 -9.07 8.92
C LEU A 52 7.18 -9.19 10.36
N ASP A 53 7.25 -8.07 11.07
CA ASP A 53 6.61 -7.85 12.37
C ASP A 53 5.50 -6.80 12.24
N LEU A 54 4.28 -7.12 12.67
CA LEU A 54 3.17 -6.16 12.62
C LEU A 54 3.33 -5.03 13.64
N ALA A 55 4.01 -5.25 14.77
CA ALA A 55 4.27 -4.17 15.71
C ALA A 55 5.13 -3.07 15.07
N GLN A 56 6.10 -3.44 14.24
CA GLN A 56 6.88 -2.49 13.43
C GLN A 56 5.99 -1.69 12.46
N VAL A 57 4.99 -2.32 11.85
CA VAL A 57 4.05 -1.65 10.93
C VAL A 57 3.26 -0.58 11.67
N HIS A 58 2.74 -0.89 12.86
CA HIS A 58 2.00 0.06 13.69
C HIS A 58 2.90 1.19 14.23
N ARG A 59 4.15 0.90 14.57
CA ARG A 59 5.11 1.88 15.09
C ARG A 59 5.60 2.84 14.01
N LEU A 60 5.97 2.32 12.84
CA LEU A 60 6.67 3.06 11.79
C LEU A 60 5.74 3.58 10.69
N GLY A 61 4.63 2.88 10.42
CA GLY A 61 3.61 3.29 9.45
C GLY A 61 3.19 4.75 9.56
N PRO A 62 2.70 5.25 10.71
CA PRO A 62 2.29 6.65 10.85
C PRO A 62 3.44 7.64 10.74
N GLN A 63 4.66 7.25 11.13
CA GLN A 63 5.84 8.10 11.00
C GLN A 63 6.21 8.31 9.53
N ILE A 64 6.20 7.23 8.74
CA ILE A 64 6.50 7.27 7.31
C ILE A 64 5.36 7.94 6.54
N GLU A 65 4.10 7.63 6.85
CA GLU A 65 2.92 8.24 6.21
C GLU A 65 3.00 9.77 6.27
N ASN A 66 3.36 10.32 7.44
CA ASN A 66 3.38 11.75 7.71
C ASN A 66 4.78 12.37 7.61
N HIS A 67 5.76 11.62 7.09
CA HIS A 67 7.12 12.11 6.98
C HIS A 67 7.17 13.34 6.07
N SER A 68 8.02 14.33 6.41
CA SER A 68 8.13 15.61 5.69
C SER A 68 8.48 15.45 4.20
N LEU A 69 9.10 14.33 3.84
CA LEU A 69 9.36 13.91 2.46
C LEU A 69 8.08 13.77 1.63
N PHE A 70 6.93 13.49 2.25
CA PHE A 70 5.65 13.25 1.59
C PHE A 70 4.60 14.32 1.96
N PRO A 71 4.63 15.52 1.36
CA PRO A 71 3.64 16.58 1.60
C PRO A 71 2.17 16.16 1.47
N LYS A 72 1.87 15.19 0.59
CA LYS A 72 0.50 14.64 0.42
C LYS A 72 0.32 13.26 1.07
N ARG A 73 1.21 12.93 2.01
CA ARG A 73 1.35 11.64 2.68
C ARG A 73 1.58 10.48 1.71
N THR A 74 1.86 9.29 2.22
CA THR A 74 2.09 8.10 1.41
C THR A 74 1.48 6.85 2.04
N ASN A 75 1.14 5.86 1.21
CA ASN A 75 0.91 4.51 1.68
C ASN A 75 2.26 3.86 2.02
N VAL A 76 2.28 2.97 2.99
CA VAL A 76 3.51 2.33 3.48
C VAL A 76 3.34 0.82 3.47
N GLN A 77 4.35 0.12 2.96
CA GLN A 77 4.38 -1.34 2.95
C GLN A 77 5.70 -1.83 3.53
N PHE A 78 5.63 -2.74 4.48
CA PHE A 78 6.78 -3.50 4.96
C PHE A 78 6.75 -4.85 4.28
N VAL A 79 7.86 -5.26 3.67
CA VAL A 79 7.91 -6.42 2.78
C VAL A 79 8.99 -7.37 3.25
N GLU A 80 8.58 -8.59 3.56
CA GLU A 80 9.45 -9.74 3.76
C GLU A 80 9.46 -10.56 2.47
N VAL A 81 10.65 -10.82 1.92
CA VAL A 81 10.82 -11.68 0.74
C VAL A 81 10.99 -13.11 1.20
N ILE A 82 10.02 -13.97 0.90
CA ILE A 82 10.05 -15.39 1.27
C ILE A 82 10.90 -16.16 0.25
N ASP A 83 10.64 -15.92 -1.03
CA ASP A 83 11.39 -16.50 -2.15
C ASP A 83 11.21 -15.62 -3.42
N ARG A 84 11.63 -16.13 -4.59
CA ARG A 84 11.56 -15.42 -5.88
C ARG A 84 10.14 -15.14 -6.37
N HIS A 85 9.15 -15.84 -5.83
CA HIS A 85 7.76 -15.80 -6.25
C HIS A 85 6.81 -15.44 -5.10
N THR A 86 7.30 -15.26 -3.88
CA THR A 86 6.44 -15.09 -2.70
C THR A 86 6.92 -13.94 -1.82
N LEU A 87 5.99 -13.04 -1.52
CA LEU A 87 6.16 -11.94 -0.57
C LEU A 87 5.17 -12.08 0.59
N LYS A 88 5.56 -11.56 1.75
CA LYS A 88 4.65 -11.26 2.87
C LYS A 88 4.70 -9.78 3.17
N ILE A 89 3.53 -9.15 3.31
CA ILE A 89 3.45 -7.69 3.49
C ILE A 89 2.61 -7.28 4.70
N GLY A 90 3.04 -6.20 5.35
CA GLY A 90 2.25 -5.42 6.30
C GLY A 90 1.95 -4.05 5.70
N ILE A 91 0.73 -3.56 5.88
CA ILE A 91 0.22 -2.38 5.17
C ILE A 91 -0.22 -1.31 6.18
N TRP A 92 0.26 -0.09 5.94
CA TRP A 92 -0.28 1.12 6.55
C TRP A 92 -0.76 2.05 5.43
N GLU A 93 -2.08 2.20 5.30
CA GLU A 93 -2.72 3.02 4.26
C GLU A 93 -2.88 4.47 4.73
N ARG A 94 -2.59 5.40 3.82
CA ARG A 94 -2.73 6.83 4.02
C ARG A 94 -4.15 7.18 4.43
N GLY A 95 -4.29 7.78 5.61
CA GLY A 95 -5.57 8.23 6.17
C GLY A 95 -6.49 7.12 6.70
N ALA A 96 -6.13 5.84 6.52
CA ALA A 96 -6.89 4.70 7.03
C ALA A 96 -6.16 3.92 8.13
N GLY A 97 -4.82 4.03 8.19
CA GLY A 97 -4.00 3.29 9.14
C GLY A 97 -3.75 1.85 8.70
N PHE A 98 -3.60 0.94 9.67
CA PHE A 98 -3.38 -0.47 9.37
C PHE A 98 -4.57 -1.09 8.63
N THR A 99 -4.31 -1.77 7.52
CA THR A 99 -5.34 -2.47 6.74
C THR A 99 -4.97 -3.93 6.49
N MET A 100 -5.99 -4.78 6.43
CA MET A 100 -5.81 -6.21 6.22
C MET A 100 -5.40 -6.53 4.79
N ALA A 101 -5.88 -5.75 3.81
CA ALA A 101 -5.60 -5.97 2.41
C ALA A 101 -5.69 -4.67 1.60
N SER A 102 -4.85 -4.57 0.55
CA SER A 102 -4.92 -3.50 -0.44
C SER A 102 -4.25 -3.90 -1.74
N GLY A 103 -4.98 -3.74 -2.85
CA GLY A 103 -4.52 -4.12 -4.19
C GLY A 103 -3.36 -3.26 -4.69
N SER A 104 -3.48 -1.92 -4.61
CA SER A 104 -2.40 -1.01 -5.01
C SER A 104 -1.14 -1.19 -4.15
N SER A 105 -1.31 -1.39 -2.83
CA SER A 105 -0.20 -1.68 -1.92
C SER A 105 0.53 -2.99 -2.27
N SER A 106 -0.21 -4.03 -2.64
CA SER A 106 0.37 -5.31 -3.07
C SER A 106 1.14 -5.17 -4.39
N CYS A 107 0.58 -4.44 -5.35
CA CYS A 107 1.24 -4.11 -6.61
C CYS A 107 2.52 -3.30 -6.40
N ALA A 108 2.49 -2.28 -5.52
CA ALA A 108 3.64 -1.46 -5.21
C ALA A 108 4.76 -2.27 -4.54
N ALA A 109 4.42 -3.10 -3.56
CA ALA A 109 5.37 -4.00 -2.88
C ALA A 109 6.06 -4.96 -3.86
N ALA A 110 5.28 -5.65 -4.70
CA ALA A 110 5.83 -6.54 -5.72
C ALA A 110 6.69 -5.77 -6.74
N SER A 111 6.26 -4.58 -7.16
CA SER A 111 7.01 -3.75 -8.12
C SER A 111 8.36 -3.30 -7.55
N ALA A 112 8.38 -2.86 -6.28
CA ALA A 112 9.60 -2.49 -5.58
C ALA A 112 10.58 -3.67 -5.49
N MET A 113 10.10 -4.84 -5.07
CA MET A 113 10.95 -6.03 -4.96
C MET A 113 11.44 -6.52 -6.32
N ARG A 114 10.62 -6.40 -7.36
CA ARG A 114 11.02 -6.73 -8.74
C ARG A 114 12.10 -5.78 -9.24
N ARG A 115 11.97 -4.48 -8.94
CA ARG A 115 12.97 -3.44 -9.27
C ARG A 115 14.29 -3.68 -8.54
N LEU A 116 14.25 -4.14 -7.30
CA LEU A 116 15.43 -4.57 -6.52
C LEU A 116 16.00 -5.93 -6.97
N GLY A 117 15.39 -6.59 -7.95
CA GLY A 117 15.82 -7.90 -8.43
C GLY A 117 15.65 -9.01 -7.40
N LYS A 118 14.72 -8.88 -6.44
CA LYS A 118 14.47 -9.85 -5.36
C LYS A 118 13.42 -10.91 -5.73
N VAL A 119 12.51 -10.57 -6.63
CA VAL A 119 11.46 -11.46 -7.15
C VAL A 119 11.44 -11.44 -8.68
N ASP A 120 10.77 -12.43 -9.27
CA ASP A 120 10.59 -12.59 -10.72
C ASP A 120 9.29 -11.91 -11.23
N ASP A 121 8.85 -12.25 -12.43
CA ASP A 121 7.71 -11.63 -13.12
C ASP A 121 6.34 -12.12 -12.62
N ARG A 122 6.29 -13.17 -11.79
CA ARG A 122 5.07 -13.69 -11.16
C ARG A 122 5.30 -13.82 -9.66
N VAL A 123 4.45 -13.15 -8.89
CA VAL A 123 4.63 -12.96 -7.45
C VAL A 123 3.31 -13.10 -6.71
N ASP A 124 3.27 -14.02 -5.77
CA ASP A 124 2.21 -14.16 -4.78
C ASP A 124 2.50 -13.24 -3.59
N VAL A 125 1.55 -12.34 -3.31
CA VAL A 125 1.66 -11.35 -2.23
C VAL A 125 0.70 -11.72 -1.12
N ASN A 126 1.26 -12.20 -0.02
CA ASN A 126 0.52 -12.57 1.19
C ASN A 126 0.36 -11.36 2.11
N MET A 127 -0.88 -11.04 2.46
CA MET A 127 -1.23 -10.01 3.44
C MET A 127 -2.15 -10.61 4.50
N PRO A 128 -2.35 -9.96 5.66
CA PRO A 128 -3.20 -10.51 6.73
C PRO A 128 -4.61 -10.89 6.26
N GLY A 129 -5.17 -10.14 5.30
CA GLY A 129 -6.51 -10.34 4.74
C GLY A 129 -6.60 -11.31 3.56
N GLY A 130 -5.49 -11.91 3.10
CA GLY A 130 -5.52 -12.88 2.00
C GLY A 130 -4.27 -12.86 1.11
N GLN A 131 -4.41 -13.36 -0.11
CA GLN A 131 -3.33 -13.43 -1.09
C GLN A 131 -3.78 -12.80 -2.41
N LEU A 132 -2.87 -12.08 -3.07
CA LEU A 132 -3.04 -11.59 -4.42
C LEU A 132 -1.90 -12.09 -5.32
N HIS A 133 -2.23 -12.41 -6.57
CA HIS A 133 -1.27 -12.81 -7.59
C HIS A 133 -0.94 -11.61 -8.47
N ILE A 134 0.33 -11.21 -8.46
CA ILE A 134 0.85 -10.08 -9.24
C ILE A 134 1.70 -10.62 -10.38
N THR A 135 1.51 -10.07 -11.57
CA THR A 135 2.32 -10.40 -12.75
C THR A 135 2.79 -9.14 -13.46
N PHE A 136 3.98 -9.21 -14.05
CA PHE A 136 4.64 -8.13 -14.75
C PHE A 136 4.83 -8.46 -16.24
N ASP A 137 4.58 -7.49 -17.11
CA ASP A 137 5.10 -7.52 -18.49
C ASP A 137 6.47 -6.84 -18.59
N ALA A 138 7.04 -6.83 -19.81
CA ALA A 138 8.39 -6.32 -20.11
C ALA A 138 8.65 -4.87 -19.62
N ASP A 139 7.61 -4.03 -19.49
CA ASP A 139 7.70 -2.61 -19.13
C ASP A 139 7.22 -2.25 -17.70
N PHE A 140 7.15 -3.22 -16.79
CA PHE A 140 6.52 -3.04 -15.46
C PHE A 140 5.01 -2.69 -15.55
N GLN A 141 4.34 -3.15 -16.61
CA GLN A 141 2.88 -3.17 -16.62
C GLN A 141 2.41 -4.22 -15.61
N VAL A 142 1.59 -3.81 -14.64
CA VAL A 142 1.21 -4.65 -13.51
C VAL A 142 -0.20 -5.19 -13.70
N ARG A 143 -0.35 -6.51 -13.61
CA ARG A 143 -1.66 -7.18 -13.52
C ARG A 143 -1.80 -7.85 -12.17
N MET A 144 -2.98 -7.70 -11.58
CA MET A 144 -3.34 -8.24 -10.28
C MET A 144 -4.55 -9.17 -10.43
N ARG A 145 -4.50 -10.32 -9.76
CA ARG A 145 -5.63 -11.24 -9.60
C ARG A 145 -5.80 -11.59 -8.13
N GLY A 146 -7.05 -11.72 -7.71
CA GLY A 146 -7.40 -12.09 -6.35
C GLY A 146 -8.84 -12.57 -6.27
N PRO A 147 -9.21 -13.25 -5.18
CA PRO A 147 -10.59 -13.69 -4.99
C PRO A 147 -11.52 -12.48 -4.78
N VAL A 148 -12.76 -12.60 -5.25
CA VAL A 148 -13.84 -11.64 -5.00
C VAL A 148 -15.03 -12.42 -4.43
N HIS A 149 -15.54 -11.96 -3.29
CA HIS A 149 -16.65 -12.62 -2.60
C HIS A 149 -17.79 -11.64 -2.38
N LYS A 150 -19.00 -11.99 -2.83
CA LYS A 150 -20.22 -11.25 -2.50
C LYS A 150 -20.59 -11.55 -1.04
N ILE A 151 -20.70 -10.50 -0.23
CA ILE A 151 -21.10 -10.64 1.19
C ILE A 151 -22.62 -10.70 1.32
N ALA A 152 -23.34 -9.73 0.75
CA ALA A 152 -24.79 -9.65 0.83
C ALA A 152 -25.39 -8.94 -0.39
N SER A 153 -26.72 -9.06 -0.51
CA SER A 153 -27.56 -8.22 -1.37
C SER A 153 -28.60 -7.60 -0.47
N LEU A 154 -28.69 -6.26 -0.43
CA LEU A 154 -29.57 -5.54 0.48
C LEU A 154 -30.41 -4.53 -0.31
N THR A 155 -31.67 -4.37 0.08
CA THR A 155 -32.49 -3.21 -0.28
C THR A 155 -32.57 -2.33 0.95
N LEU A 156 -32.10 -1.09 0.84
CA LEU A 156 -32.12 -0.11 1.93
C LEU A 156 -33.18 0.94 1.62
N ASP A 157 -33.92 1.34 2.64
CA ASP A 157 -34.82 2.49 2.53
C ASP A 157 -34.00 3.79 2.38
N LYS A 158 -34.58 4.80 1.74
CA LYS A 158 -33.92 6.11 1.55
C LYS A 158 -33.63 6.78 2.90
N ASP A 159 -34.45 6.52 3.91
CA ASP A 159 -34.28 7.09 5.25
C ASP A 159 -32.98 6.64 5.92
N CYS A 160 -32.38 5.51 5.51
CA CYS A 160 -31.07 5.07 5.98
C CYS A 160 -29.92 6.03 5.64
N PHE A 161 -30.13 6.98 4.72
CA PHE A 161 -29.12 7.94 4.27
C PHE A 161 -29.37 9.37 4.76
N VAL A 162 -30.49 9.62 5.44
CA VAL A 162 -30.84 10.94 5.98
C VAL A 162 -30.31 10.99 7.41
N GLY A 163 -29.15 11.65 7.62
CA GLY A 163 -28.59 11.84 8.96
C GLY A 163 -29.64 12.49 9.87
N GLY A 164 -29.82 11.95 11.08
CA GLY A 164 -30.95 12.24 11.97
C GLY A 164 -31.20 13.73 12.20
N SER A 165 -32.11 14.30 11.40
CA SER A 165 -32.80 15.56 11.66
C SER A 165 -34.30 15.29 11.79
N ALA A 166 -34.67 14.21 12.48
CA ALA A 166 -36.02 14.06 12.99
C ALA A 166 -36.07 14.60 14.43
N ILE A 167 -36.55 15.83 14.53
CA ILE A 167 -37.05 16.42 15.77
C ILE A 167 -38.15 15.49 16.28
N PHE A 168 -37.92 14.79 17.40
CA PHE A 168 -39.00 14.20 18.16
C PHE A 168 -39.79 15.32 18.84
N THR A 169 -40.78 15.90 18.16
CA THR A 169 -41.89 16.55 18.87
C THR A 169 -42.94 15.48 19.13
N GLY A 170 -42.78 14.77 20.24
CA GLY A 170 -43.90 14.04 20.82
C GLY A 170 -44.97 15.06 21.20
N ALA A 171 -46.16 14.95 20.60
CA ALA A 171 -47.37 15.55 21.13
C ALA A 171 -48.10 14.48 21.94
N ALA A 172 -48.50 14.88 23.15
CA ALA A 172 -49.17 14.10 24.19
C ALA A 172 -50.56 13.59 23.79
#